data_AF-A0A0N4WJ23-F1
#
_entry.id   AF-A0A0N4WJ23-F1
#
_cell.length_a   1.000
_cell.length_b   1.000
_cell.length_c   1.000
_cell.angle_alpha   90.00
_cell.angle_beta   90.00
_cell.angle_gamma   90.00
#
_symmetry.space_group_name_H-M   'P 1'
#
loop_
_entity.id
_entity.type
_entity.pdbx_description
1 polymer ?
#
loop_
_entity_poly.entity_id
_entity_poly.type
_entity_poly.pdbx_seq_one_letter_code
_entity_poly.pdbx_strand_id
1 'polypeptide(L)'
;MIITVDKPLVQEDLTGAAIGLLRLQDTYRLDTKDLADGRIYNDQGNYTFTAGDCFEVGKAAYHDGDYYHTIMWMEEAKRRLEEEEVPTASISEILEYLSFSLYKQGNLKHALKFVEELYRIG
;
A
#
# COMPACT_ATOMS: atom_id res chain seq x y z
N MET A 1 10.35 3.84 -33.36
CA MET A 1 9.39 4.62 -32.56
C MET A 1 8.33 3.63 -32.10
N ILE A 2 8.60 2.97 -30.98
CA ILE A 2 7.67 1.99 -30.41
C ILE A 2 6.77 2.82 -29.50
N ILE A 3 5.49 2.88 -29.85
CA ILE A 3 4.47 3.51 -29.04
C ILE A 3 4.36 2.66 -27.77
N THR A 4 4.93 3.14 -26.66
CA THR A 4 4.59 2.62 -25.35
C THR A 4 3.11 2.84 -25.16
N VAL A 5 2.39 1.76 -24.86
CA VAL A 5 0.97 1.76 -24.55
C VAL A 5 0.74 2.85 -23.49
N ASP A 6 0.00 3.90 -23.84
CA ASP A 6 -0.43 4.90 -22.86
C ASP A 6 -1.09 4.16 -21.70
N LYS A 7 -0.54 4.34 -20.50
CA LYS A 7 -1.13 3.82 -19.27
C LYS A 7 -2.57 4.36 -19.24
N PRO A 8 -3.61 3.53 -19.02
CA PRO A 8 -4.98 4.00 -19.09
C PRO A 8 -5.17 5.20 -18.16
N LEU A 9 -5.82 6.28 -18.62
CA LEU A 9 -6.05 7.52 -17.86
C LEU A 9 -6.51 7.26 -16.41
N VAL A 10 -7.37 6.27 -16.23
CA VAL A 10 -7.87 5.83 -14.91
C VAL A 10 -6.73 5.40 -13.98
N GLN A 11 -5.72 4.69 -14.48
CA GLN A 11 -4.59 4.22 -13.70
C GLN A 11 -3.64 5.38 -13.34
N GLU A 12 -3.50 6.38 -14.22
CA GLU A 12 -2.74 7.60 -13.94
C GLU A 12 -3.46 8.48 -12.90
N ASP A 13 -4.77 8.66 -13.03
CA ASP A 13 -5.60 9.41 -12.09
C ASP A 13 -5.57 8.78 -10.68
N LEU A 14 -5.70 7.45 -10.60
CA LEU A 14 -5.58 6.71 -9.33
C LEU A 14 -4.19 6.85 -8.72
N THR A 15 -3.13 6.80 -9.55
CA THR A 15 -1.76 7.05 -9.06
C THR A 15 -1.62 8.47 -8.52
N GLY A 16 -2.12 9.48 -9.26
CA GLY A 16 -2.08 10.88 -8.83
C GLY A 16 -2.85 11.14 -7.53
N ALA A 17 -4.03 10.53 -7.39
CA ALA A 17 -4.82 10.60 -6.16
C ALA A 17 -4.09 9.96 -4.96
N ALA A 18 -3.48 8.78 -5.16
CA ALA A 18 -2.68 8.13 -4.14
C ALA A 18 -1.48 8.99 -3.71
N ILE A 19 -0.73 9.56 -4.66
CA ILE A 19 0.38 10.48 -4.34
C ILE A 19 -0.11 11.73 -3.58
N GLY A 20 -1.27 12.27 -3.95
CA GLY A 20 -1.92 13.35 -3.21
C GLY A 20 -2.22 12.97 -1.75
N LEU A 21 -2.76 11.77 -1.54
CA LEU A 21 -3.02 11.22 -0.20
C LEU A 21 -1.75 11.10 0.63
N LEU A 22 -0.67 10.54 0.08
CA LEU A 22 0.62 10.40 0.78
C LEU A 22 1.19 11.76 1.20
N ARG A 23 1.08 12.76 0.34
CA ARG A 23 1.53 14.13 0.68
C ARG A 23 0.74 14.73 1.83
N LEU A 24 -0.56 14.48 1.90
CA LEU A 24 -1.40 14.90 3.04
C LEU A 24 -1.01 14.13 4.30
N GLN A 25 -0.77 12.83 4.18
CA GLN A 25 -0.31 11.98 5.27
C GLN A 25 0.95 12.56 5.92
N ASP A 26 1.97 12.90 5.15
CA ASP A 26 3.22 13.50 5.65
C ASP A 26 3.02 14.90 6.23
N THR A 27 2.32 15.77 5.50
CA THR A 27 2.14 17.18 5.87
C THR A 27 1.45 17.30 7.23
N TYR A 28 0.48 16.42 7.49
CA TYR A 28 -0.35 16.46 8.70
C TYR A 28 -0.01 15.34 9.70
N ARG A 29 0.97 14.49 9.39
CA ARG A 29 1.38 13.32 10.18
C ARG A 29 0.20 12.42 10.55
N LEU A 30 -0.62 12.12 9.55
CA LEU A 30 -1.82 11.32 9.71
C LEU A 30 -1.46 9.83 9.84
N ASP A 31 -2.17 9.14 10.71
CA ASP A 31 -2.00 7.70 10.88
C ASP A 31 -2.62 6.95 9.68
N THR A 32 -1.90 5.93 9.18
CA THR A 32 -2.33 5.14 8.01
C THR A 32 -3.66 4.44 8.27
N LYS A 33 -3.85 3.89 9.46
CA LYS A 33 -5.08 3.18 9.83
C LYS A 33 -6.23 4.16 9.97
N ASP A 34 -6.02 5.33 10.58
CA ASP A 34 -7.05 6.38 10.65
C ASP A 34 -7.46 6.84 9.24
N LEU A 35 -6.49 7.08 8.35
CA LEU A 35 -6.77 7.40 6.94
C LEU A 35 -7.58 6.30 6.25
N ALA A 36 -7.19 5.04 6.43
CA ALA A 36 -7.91 3.89 5.87
C ALA A 36 -9.31 3.71 6.49
N ASP A 37 -9.51 4.12 7.74
CA ASP A 37 -10.81 4.18 8.41
C ASP A 37 -11.63 5.43 8.01
N GLY A 38 -11.11 6.26 7.11
CA GLY A 38 -11.75 7.51 6.68
C GLY A 38 -11.77 8.59 7.77
N ARG A 39 -10.90 8.50 8.77
CA ARG A 39 -10.81 9.43 9.90
C ARG A 39 -9.70 10.45 9.68
N ILE A 40 -10.08 11.72 9.67
CA ILE A 40 -9.12 12.82 9.61
C ILE A 40 -9.47 13.80 10.74
N TYR A 41 -8.63 13.83 11.78
CA TYR A 41 -8.87 14.59 13.01
C TYR A 41 -10.24 14.25 13.64
N ASN A 42 -11.16 15.21 13.70
CA ASN A 42 -12.48 15.06 14.29
C ASN A 42 -13.56 14.73 13.24
N ASP A 43 -13.17 14.58 11.96
CA ASP A 43 -14.08 14.30 10.87
C ASP A 43 -14.02 12.80 10.49
N GLN A 44 -15.20 12.24 10.20
CA GLN A 44 -15.37 10.85 9.81
C GLN A 44 -15.99 10.83 8.42
N GLY A 45 -15.20 10.40 7.45
CA GLY A 45 -15.64 10.13 6.10
C GLY A 45 -16.60 8.94 6.04
N ASN A 46 -17.38 8.89 4.97
CA ASN A 46 -18.37 7.83 4.72
C ASN A 46 -17.78 6.57 4.07
N TYR A 47 -16.46 6.53 3.85
CA TYR A 47 -15.79 5.46 3.14
C TYR A 47 -14.58 4.97 3.92
N THR A 48 -14.52 3.65 4.09
CA THR A 48 -13.39 2.93 4.69
C THR A 48 -12.73 2.10 3.61
N PHE A 49 -11.41 2.13 3.56
CA PHE A 49 -10.63 1.39 2.59
C PHE A 49 -10.70 -0.12 2.87
N THR A 50 -10.76 -0.87 1.78
CA THR A 50 -10.52 -2.31 1.74
C THR A 50 -9.01 -2.61 1.81
N ALA A 51 -8.65 -3.88 1.93
CA ALA A 51 -7.26 -4.31 1.77
C ALA A 51 -6.73 -3.95 0.37
N GLY A 52 -7.56 -4.09 -0.67
CA GLY A 52 -7.27 -3.75 -2.05
C GLY A 52 -6.98 -2.26 -2.25
N ASP A 53 -7.78 -1.38 -1.63
CA ASP A 53 -7.54 0.07 -1.69
C ASP A 53 -6.19 0.43 -1.05
N CYS A 54 -5.89 -0.14 0.13
CA CYS A 54 -4.61 0.06 0.79
C CYS A 54 -3.43 -0.48 -0.05
N PHE A 55 -3.62 -1.62 -0.70
CA PHE A 55 -2.65 -2.23 -1.60
C PHE A 55 -2.33 -1.33 -2.80
N GLU A 56 -3.34 -0.72 -3.44
CA GLU A 56 -3.13 0.19 -4.56
C GLU A 56 -2.41 1.48 -4.14
N VAL A 57 -2.70 2.03 -2.95
CA VAL A 57 -1.92 3.16 -2.40
C VAL A 57 -0.46 2.76 -2.16
N GLY A 58 -0.22 1.60 -1.55
CA GLY A 58 1.13 1.07 -1.34
C GLY A 58 1.89 0.82 -2.64
N LYS A 59 1.22 0.35 -3.69
CA LYS A 59 1.78 0.20 -5.04
C LYS A 59 2.14 1.52 -5.69
N ALA A 60 1.29 2.55 -5.54
CA ALA A 60 1.62 3.89 -6.02
C ALA A 60 2.88 4.43 -5.36
N ALA A 61 2.99 4.31 -4.03
CA ALA A 61 4.20 4.68 -3.28
C ALA A 61 5.43 3.90 -3.77
N TYR A 62 5.28 2.59 -4.00
CA TYR A 62 6.38 1.73 -4.46
C TYR A 62 6.92 2.18 -5.82
N HIS A 63 6.03 2.50 -6.75
CA HIS A 63 6.39 2.96 -8.09
C HIS A 63 7.06 4.34 -8.07
N ASP A 64 6.78 5.17 -7.06
CA ASP A 64 7.45 6.46 -6.84
C ASP A 64 8.80 6.30 -6.10
N GLY A 65 9.15 5.09 -5.68
CA GLY A 65 10.35 4.80 -4.90
C GLY A 65 10.22 5.16 -3.41
N ASP A 66 9.02 5.50 -2.96
CA ASP A 66 8.72 5.78 -1.56
C ASP A 66 8.45 4.47 -0.79
N TYR A 67 9.54 3.77 -0.51
CA TYR A 67 9.48 2.50 0.22
C TYR A 67 8.99 2.66 1.67
N TYR A 68 9.01 3.87 2.23
CA TYR A 68 8.52 4.13 3.58
C TYR A 68 7.00 4.03 3.61
N HIS A 69 6.33 4.75 2.72
CA HIS A 69 4.89 4.66 2.58
C HIS A 69 4.45 3.32 1.99
N THR A 70 5.25 2.67 1.12
CA THR A 70 4.94 1.29 0.70
C THR A 70 4.80 0.36 1.90
N ILE A 71 5.75 0.38 2.83
CA ILE A 71 5.70 -0.51 4.00
C ILE A 71 4.45 -0.22 4.83
N MET A 72 4.20 1.05 5.15
CA MET A 72 3.05 1.43 5.99
C MET A 72 1.72 0.98 5.37
N TRP A 73 1.50 1.23 4.08
CA TRP A 73 0.25 0.90 3.41
C TRP A 73 0.11 -0.60 3.13
N MET A 74 1.21 -1.31 2.88
CA MET A 74 1.18 -2.77 2.71
C MET A 74 0.94 -3.50 4.04
N GLU A 75 1.46 -3.00 5.16
CA GLU A 75 1.15 -3.55 6.49
C GLU A 75 -0.34 -3.36 6.83
N GLU A 76 -0.92 -2.20 6.53
CA GLU A 76 -2.36 -1.97 6.71
C GLU A 76 -3.21 -2.83 5.75
N ALA A 77 -2.78 -3.00 4.49
CA ALA A 77 -3.43 -3.91 3.55
C ALA A 77 -3.42 -5.35 4.09
N LYS A 78 -2.28 -5.84 4.60
CA LYS A 78 -2.17 -7.16 5.23
C LYS A 78 -3.12 -7.30 6.41
N ARG A 79 -3.14 -6.30 7.31
CA ARG A 79 -4.00 -6.30 8.50
C ARG A 79 -5.48 -6.39 8.13
N ARG A 80 -5.93 -5.62 7.15
CA ARG A 80 -7.33 -5.65 6.68
C ARG A 80 -7.67 -6.93 5.96
N LEU A 81 -6.74 -7.48 5.19
CA LEU A 81 -6.95 -8.73 4.47
C LEU A 81 -7.29 -9.89 5.42
N GLU A 82 -6.72 -9.89 6.63
CA GLU A 82 -7.03 -10.86 7.68
C GLU A 82 -8.48 -10.74 8.20
N GLU A 83 -9.12 -9.59 8.01
CA GLU A 83 -10.49 -9.27 8.44
C GLU A 83 -11.53 -9.41 7.31
N GLU A 84 -11.10 -9.56 6.05
CA GLU A 84 -11.99 -9.65 4.89
C GLU A 84 -12.53 -11.08 4.66
N GLU A 85 -13.85 -11.23 4.53
CA GLU A 85 -14.45 -12.50 4.11
C GLU A 85 -14.12 -12.84 2.65
N VAL A 86 -14.12 -11.83 1.78
CA VAL A 86 -13.75 -11.93 0.38
C VAL A 86 -12.48 -11.11 0.16
N PRO A 87 -11.32 -11.76 -0.05
CA PRO A 87 -10.05 -11.09 -0.26
C PRO A 87 -10.11 -10.09 -1.42
N THR A 88 -9.78 -8.84 -1.15
CA THR A 88 -9.66 -7.78 -2.17
C THR A 88 -8.22 -7.55 -2.64
N ALA A 89 -7.24 -8.22 -2.02
CA ALA A 89 -5.83 -8.18 -2.38
C ALA A 89 -5.18 -9.58 -2.25
N SER A 90 -4.04 -9.77 -2.90
CA SER A 90 -3.24 -10.99 -2.81
C SER A 90 -2.24 -10.90 -1.66
N ILE A 91 -2.32 -11.81 -0.69
CA ILE A 91 -1.34 -11.88 0.41
C ILE A 91 0.08 -12.10 -0.11
N SER A 92 0.26 -12.91 -1.17
CA SER A 92 1.56 -13.16 -1.78
C SER A 92 2.17 -11.87 -2.34
N GLU A 93 1.39 -11.08 -3.09
CA GLU A 93 1.87 -9.81 -3.63
C GLU A 93 2.18 -8.81 -2.52
N ILE A 94 1.34 -8.70 -1.49
CA ILE A 94 1.59 -7.84 -0.33
C ILE A 94 2.94 -8.19 0.33
N LEU A 95 3.20 -9.47 0.56
CA LEU A 95 4.47 -9.93 1.16
C LEU A 95 5.68 -9.67 0.25
N GLU A 96 5.53 -9.75 -1.07
CA GLU A 96 6.57 -9.38 -2.03
C GLU A 96 6.90 -7.88 -1.95
N TYR A 97 5.90 -7.00 -1.96
CA TYR A 97 6.12 -5.55 -1.82
C TYR A 97 6.75 -5.20 -0.46
N LEU A 98 6.29 -5.82 0.64
CA LEU A 98 6.85 -5.62 1.97
C LEU A 98 8.32 -6.05 2.04
N SER A 99 8.62 -7.26 1.60
CA SER A 99 9.97 -7.82 1.66
C SER A 99 10.97 -6.98 0.86
N PHE A 100 10.62 -6.60 -0.37
CA PHE A 100 11.49 -5.77 -1.20
C PHE A 100 11.67 -4.37 -0.62
N SER A 101 10.61 -3.73 -0.16
CA SER A 101 10.66 -2.37 0.38
C SER A 101 11.49 -2.32 1.67
N LEU A 102 11.36 -3.32 2.55
CA LEU A 102 12.19 -3.45 3.74
C LEU A 102 13.65 -3.72 3.39
N TYR A 103 13.93 -4.53 2.37
CA TYR A 103 15.27 -4.71 1.84
C TYR A 103 15.87 -3.39 1.35
N LYS A 104 15.10 -2.58 0.60
CA LYS A 104 15.53 -1.26 0.12
C LYS A 104 15.83 -0.28 1.24
N GLN A 105 15.15 -0.40 2.39
CA GLN A 105 15.45 0.38 3.59
C GLN A 105 16.57 -0.21 4.47
N GLY A 106 17.19 -1.32 4.07
CA GLY A 106 18.24 -1.98 4.86
C GLY A 106 17.71 -2.76 6.07
N ASN A 107 16.39 -2.93 6.21
CA ASN A 107 15.79 -3.74 7.26
C ASN A 107 15.73 -5.23 6.87
N LEU A 108 16.91 -5.83 6.75
CA LEU A 108 17.08 -7.20 6.25
C LEU A 108 16.36 -8.25 7.11
N LYS A 109 16.32 -8.04 8.43
CA LYS A 109 15.68 -8.98 9.37
C LYS A 109 14.18 -9.09 9.11
N HIS A 110 13.49 -7.96 8.94
CA HIS A 110 12.04 -7.98 8.65
C HIS A 110 11.77 -8.40 7.20
N ALA A 111 12.63 -8.00 6.26
CA ALA A 111 12.53 -8.49 4.87
C ALA A 111 12.56 -10.02 4.81
N LEU A 112 13.51 -10.66 5.50
CA LEU A 112 13.62 -12.12 5.56
C LEU A 112 12.37 -12.77 6.17
N LYS A 113 11.80 -12.18 7.23
CA LYS A 113 10.58 -12.69 7.86
C LYS A 113 9.43 -12.80 6.84
N PHE A 114 9.22 -11.78 6.02
CA PHE A 114 8.14 -11.80 5.03
C PHE A 114 8.43 -12.74 3.85
N VAL A 115 9.69 -12.89 3.46
CA VAL A 115 10.10 -13.90 2.47
C VAL A 115 9.83 -15.32 2.98
N GLU A 116 10.16 -15.61 4.25
CA GLU A 116 9.86 -16.90 4.87
C GLU A 116 8.35 -17.16 4.97
N GLU A 117 7.54 -16.14 5.21
CA GLU A 117 6.08 -16.22 5.18
C GLU A 117 5.56 -16.53 3.77
N LEU A 118 6.08 -15.83 2.75
CA LEU A 118 5.76 -16.07 1.34
C LEU A 118 6.07 -17.52 0.92
N TYR A 119 7.20 -18.08 1.35
CA TYR A 119 7.56 -19.48 1.08
C TYR A 119 6.64 -20.50 1.75
N ARG A 120 5.91 -20.13 2.81
CA ARG A 120 4.99 -21.05 3.51
C ARG A 120 3.61 -21.10 2.89
N ILE A 121 3.24 -20.08 2.11
CA ILE A 121 1.92 -19.99 1.48
C ILE A 121 1.89 -20.51 0.03
N GLY A 122 3.06 -20.68 -0.60
CA GLY A 122 3.22 -21.35 -1.90
C GLY A 122 3.52 -22.84 -1.77
#